data_AF-X1DAI6-F1
#
_entry.id   AF-X1DAI6-F1
#
_cell.length_a   1.000
_cell.length_b   1.000
_cell.length_c   1.000
_cell.angle_alpha   90.00
_cell.angle_beta   90.00
_cell.angle_gamma   90.00
#
_symmetry.space_group_name_H-M   'P 1'
#
loop_
_entity.id
_entity.type
_entity.pdbx_description
1 polymer ?
#
loop_
_entity_poly.entity_id
_entity_poly.type
_entity_poly.pdbx_seq_one_letter_code
_entity_poly.pdbx_strand_id
1 'polypeptide(L)'
;MFHLVWEIRKEELAFDHHGREIKFPFKINSKTIENYPKKILESNVQNVKKPEITYDAAIEKLQTLLKKPVDNDVRDLSDEFVLREISEVYVPIFEARLIGPKKKVGIIRIDAVRKKVL
;
A
#
# COMPACT_ATOMS: atom_id res chain seq x y z
N MET A 1 -9.62 3.16 1.67
CA MET A 1 -8.96 1.86 1.93
C MET A 1 -7.55 1.97 1.42
N PHE A 2 -6.59 1.37 2.10
CA PHE A 2 -5.23 1.90 2.18
C PHE A 2 -4.33 1.10 1.31
N HIS A 3 -3.36 1.80 0.73
CA HIS A 3 -2.32 1.18 -0.06
C HIS A 3 -1.01 1.91 0.23
N LEU A 4 -0.14 1.23 0.98
CA LEU A 4 1.26 1.58 1.18
C LEU A 4 2.01 1.33 -0.13
N VAL A 5 2.92 2.22 -0.54
CA VAL A 5 3.81 2.04 -1.70
C VAL A 5 5.14 2.72 -1.35
N TRP A 6 6.27 2.14 -1.76
CA TRP A 6 7.64 2.54 -1.36
C TRP A 6 8.52 2.87 -2.58
N GLU A 7 9.56 3.72 -2.49
CA GLU A 7 10.57 3.90 -3.58
C GLU A 7 12.01 4.10 -3.06
N ILE A 8 12.96 3.18 -3.34
CA ILE A 8 14.42 3.44 -3.53
C ILE A 8 15.12 2.33 -4.37
N ARG A 9 15.94 2.73 -5.38
CA ARG A 9 16.81 1.89 -6.26
C ARG A 9 16.24 0.51 -6.64
N LYS A 10 15.40 0.60 -7.69
CA LYS A 10 14.77 -0.43 -8.56
C LYS A 10 13.66 -1.30 -7.99
N GLU A 11 13.54 -1.50 -6.68
CA GLU A 11 12.46 -2.34 -6.14
C GLU A 11 11.59 -1.56 -5.14
N GLU A 12 10.42 -1.15 -5.65
CA GLU A 12 9.31 -0.61 -4.89
C GLU A 12 8.44 -1.79 -4.44
N LEU A 13 8.14 -1.88 -3.15
CA LEU A 13 7.05 -2.73 -2.71
C LEU A 13 5.79 -1.88 -2.56
N ALA A 14 4.64 -2.52 -2.47
CA ALA A 14 3.43 -1.84 -2.05
C ALA A 14 2.54 -2.84 -1.33
N PHE A 15 1.83 -2.39 -0.31
CA PHE A 15 0.93 -3.23 0.46
C PHE A 15 -0.47 -2.63 0.49
N ASP A 16 -1.50 -3.46 0.45
CA ASP A 16 -2.83 -3.03 0.85
C ASP A 16 -2.98 -2.90 2.36
N HIS A 17 -4.14 -2.42 2.78
CA HIS A 17 -4.46 -2.26 4.19
C HIS A 17 -4.42 -3.57 4.97
N HIS A 18 -4.49 -4.72 4.31
CA HIS A 18 -4.36 -6.04 4.92
C HIS A 18 -2.90 -6.55 4.93
N GLY A 19 -1.93 -5.73 4.51
CA GLY A 19 -0.52 -6.11 4.43
C GLY A 19 -0.18 -7.03 3.26
N ARG A 20 -1.07 -7.16 2.27
CA ARG A 20 -0.85 -7.97 1.06
C ARG A 20 -0.10 -7.15 0.04
N GLU A 21 0.93 -7.75 -0.55
CA GLU A 21 1.68 -7.10 -1.60
C GLU A 21 0.80 -6.86 -2.84
N ILE A 22 0.98 -5.69 -3.45
CA ILE A 22 0.18 -5.22 -4.57
C ILE A 22 1.07 -4.53 -5.60
N LYS A 23 0.64 -4.54 -6.87
CA LYS A 23 1.22 -3.67 -7.88
C LYS A 23 0.46 -2.35 -7.88
N PHE A 24 1.10 -1.29 -7.39
CA PHE A 24 0.47 0.02 -7.40
C PHE A 24 0.62 0.67 -8.78
N PRO A 25 -0.47 1.19 -9.39
CA PRO A 25 -0.45 1.59 -10.79
C PRO A 25 0.20 2.95 -11.07
N PHE A 26 0.54 3.73 -10.04
CA PHE A 26 1.10 5.07 -10.18
C PHE A 26 2.40 5.21 -9.39
N LYS A 27 3.30 6.08 -9.83
CA LYS A 27 4.44 6.48 -8.99
C LYS A 27 3.97 7.40 -7.89
N ILE A 28 4.54 7.27 -6.70
CA ILE A 28 4.33 8.21 -5.58
C ILE A 28 5.18 9.45 -5.80
N ASN A 29 4.56 10.59 -6.10
CA ASN A 29 5.24 11.88 -6.10
C ASN A 29 4.21 13.02 -5.98
N SER A 30 4.70 14.25 -5.85
CA SER A 30 3.87 15.45 -5.68
C SER A 30 2.92 15.75 -6.85
N LYS A 31 3.12 15.14 -8.03
CA LYS A 31 2.23 15.31 -9.19
C LYS A 31 1.07 14.31 -9.19
N THR A 32 1.23 13.18 -8.51
CA THR A 32 0.25 12.08 -8.47
C THR A 32 -0.49 12.00 -7.14
N ILE A 33 0.06 12.61 -6.09
CA ILE A 33 -0.52 12.62 -4.74
C ILE A 33 -0.93 14.04 -4.39
N GLU A 34 -2.19 14.20 -4.04
CA GLU A 34 -2.71 15.43 -3.49
C GLU A 34 -2.35 15.54 -2.00
N ASN A 35 -1.95 16.73 -1.56
CA ASN A 35 -1.70 16.97 -0.15
C ASN A 35 -3.03 17.06 0.61
N TYR A 36 -3.38 15.99 1.32
CA TYR A 36 -4.63 15.92 2.05
C TYR A 36 -4.44 16.33 3.52
N PRO A 37 -5.18 17.33 4.05
CA PRO A 37 -4.99 17.80 5.42
C PRO A 37 -5.23 16.71 6.47
N LYS A 38 -4.24 16.48 7.35
CA LYS A 38 -4.33 15.50 8.45
C LYS A 38 -5.58 15.68 9.31
N LYS A 39 -5.99 16.93 9.55
CA LYS A 39 -7.21 17.27 10.30
C LYS A 39 -8.49 16.66 9.72
N ILE A 40 -8.57 16.49 8.39
CA ILE A 40 -9.73 15.88 7.72
C ILE A 40 -9.70 14.35 7.88
N LEU A 41 -8.50 13.76 7.91
CA LEU A 41 -8.34 12.33 8.18
C LEU A 41 -8.67 12.00 9.64
N GLU A 42 -8.21 12.84 10.56
CA GLU A 42 -8.48 12.75 11.99
C GLU A 42 -9.95 12.99 12.34
N SER A 43 -10.69 13.79 11.57
CA SER A 43 -12.14 13.94 11.78
C SER A 43 -12.95 12.76 11.22
N ASN A 44 -12.36 11.95 10.34
CA ASN A 44 -13.03 10.84 9.65
C ASN A 44 -12.45 9.46 9.99
N VAL A 45 -11.93 9.27 11.22
CA VAL A 45 -11.24 8.03 11.64
C VAL A 45 -12.05 6.75 11.36
N GLN A 46 -13.37 6.79 11.51
CA GLN A 46 -14.23 5.62 11.28
C GLN A 46 -14.19 5.13 9.81
N ASN A 47 -13.98 6.04 8.86
CA ASN A 47 -13.90 5.73 7.43
C ASN A 47 -12.45 5.52 6.96
N VAL A 48 -11.49 5.82 7.83
CA VAL A 48 -10.05 5.81 7.58
C VAL A 48 -9.42 4.61 8.31
N LYS A 49 -9.40 3.46 7.64
CA LYS A 49 -8.77 2.20 8.12
C LYS A 49 -7.23 2.21 8.18
N LYS A 50 -6.58 2.16 9.33
CA LYS A 50 -5.11 2.02 9.34
C LYS A 50 -4.60 0.71 8.69
N PRO A 51 -3.40 0.68 8.10
CA PRO A 51 -2.80 -0.56 7.63
C PRO A 51 -2.61 -1.55 8.79
N GLU A 52 -2.87 -2.83 8.51
CA GLU A 52 -2.73 -3.94 9.46
C GLU A 52 -1.26 -4.38 9.61
N ILE A 53 -0.42 -4.11 8.61
CA ILE A 53 1.02 -4.41 8.64
C ILE A 53 1.80 -3.33 9.41
N THR A 54 2.75 -3.75 10.23
CA THR A 54 3.68 -2.85 10.92
C THR A 54 4.83 -2.44 10.00
N TYR A 55 5.49 -1.32 10.31
CA TYR A 55 6.67 -0.89 9.55
C TYR A 55 7.82 -1.89 9.62
N ASP A 56 8.07 -2.49 10.78
CA ASP A 56 9.11 -3.51 10.93
C ASP A 56 8.85 -4.72 10.02
N ALA A 57 7.60 -5.20 9.96
CA ALA A 57 7.22 -6.30 9.09
C ALA A 57 7.32 -5.93 7.59
N ALA A 58 7.05 -4.67 7.24
CA ALA A 58 7.23 -4.18 5.87
C ALA A 58 8.72 -4.10 5.48
N ILE A 59 9.57 -3.63 6.39
CA ILE A 59 11.03 -3.54 6.20
C ILE A 59 11.63 -4.94 6.07
N GLU A 60 11.21 -5.89 6.92
CA GLU A 60 11.66 -7.28 6.85
C GLU A 60 11.34 -7.90 5.48
N LYS A 61 10.10 -7.73 5.00
CA LYS A 61 9.71 -8.19 3.65
C LYS A 61 10.55 -7.57 2.55
N LEU A 62 10.86 -6.27 2.63
CA LEU A 62 11.73 -5.60 1.67
C LEU A 62 13.15 -6.17 1.71
N GLN A 63 13.70 -6.41 2.90
CA GLN A 63 15.01 -7.04 3.05
C GLN A 63 15.04 -8.46 2.47
N THR A 64 13.98 -9.25 2.68
CA THR A 64 13.85 -10.59 2.09
C THR A 64 13.79 -10.52 0.56
N LEU A 65 13.07 -9.56 -0.02
CA LEU A 65 13.00 -9.37 -1.47
C LEU A 65 14.38 -9.06 -2.08
N LEU A 66 15.13 -8.18 -1.40
CA LEU A 66 16.45 -7.72 -1.85
C LEU A 66 17.54 -8.79 -1.68
N LYS A 67 17.40 -9.68 -0.69
CA LYS A 67 18.27 -10.84 -0.47
C LYS A 67 18.04 -11.91 -1.56
N LYS A 68 18.46 -11.62 -2.79
CA LYS A 68 18.57 -12.65 -3.86
C LYS A 68 19.69 -13.63 -3.50
N PRO A 69 19.57 -14.93 -3.84
CA PRO A 69 20.63 -15.89 -3.59
C PRO A 69 21.87 -15.46 -4.39
N VAL A 70 22.99 -15.30 -3.69
CA VAL A 70 24.29 -15.01 -4.28
C VAL A 70 24.81 -16.30 -4.92
N ASP A 71 25.22 -16.24 -6.19
CA ASP A 71 25.91 -17.36 -6.85
C ASP A 71 27.21 -17.67 -6.10
N ASN A 72 27.53 -18.96 -5.91
CA ASN A 72 28.66 -19.41 -5.06
C ASN A 72 30.05 -18.86 -5.46
N ASP A 73 30.16 -18.22 -6.63
CA ASP A 73 31.43 -17.77 -7.23
C ASP A 73 31.65 -16.24 -7.14
N VAL A 74 30.78 -15.49 -6.45
CA VAL A 74 30.89 -14.02 -6.34
C VAL A 74 31.53 -13.63 -5.01
N ARG A 75 32.65 -12.89 -5.07
CA ARG A 75 33.33 -12.29 -3.92
C ARG A 75 32.35 -11.49 -3.06
N ASP A 76 32.49 -11.64 -1.75
CA ASP A 76 31.76 -10.95 -0.68
C ASP A 76 31.64 -9.44 -0.96
N LEU A 77 30.52 -9.03 -1.56
CA LEU A 77 30.16 -7.63 -1.78
C LEU A 77 29.36 -7.21 -0.55
N SER A 78 29.95 -6.37 0.30
CA SER A 78 29.25 -5.79 1.44
C SER A 78 28.22 -4.77 0.93
N ASP A 79 27.02 -5.24 0.60
CA ASP A 79 25.90 -4.37 0.24
C ASP A 79 25.27 -3.78 1.51
N GLU A 80 25.16 -2.45 1.54
CA GLU A 80 24.53 -1.72 2.63
C GLU A 80 23.03 -1.52 2.33
N PHE A 81 22.17 -1.97 3.25
CA PHE A 81 20.74 -1.68 3.19
C PHE A 81 20.45 -0.32 3.83
N VAL A 82 19.97 0.64 3.02
CA VAL A 82 19.58 1.97 3.47
C VAL A 82 18.11 2.23 3.15
N LEU A 83 17.27 2.29 4.18
CA LEU A 83 15.88 2.72 4.06
C LEU A 83 15.84 4.26 3.98
N ARG A 84 15.30 4.83 2.88
CA ARG A 84 15.17 6.30 2.78
C ARG A 84 13.81 6.82 3.22
N GLU A 85 12.72 6.17 2.84
CA GLU A 85 11.38 6.71 3.09
C GLU A 85 10.32 5.61 3.27
N ILE A 86 9.35 5.92 4.14
CA ILE A 86 8.10 5.20 4.31
C ILE A 86 6.96 6.17 4.00
N SER A 87 6.15 5.88 2.97
CA SER A 87 5.03 6.74 2.58
C SER A 87 3.69 6.05 2.83
N GLU A 88 2.83 6.69 3.63
CA GLU A 88 1.43 6.28 3.80
C GLU A 88 0.54 7.04 2.80
N VAL A 89 -0.15 6.31 1.92
CA VAL A 89 -1.05 6.90 0.91
C VAL A 89 -2.49 6.49 1.12
N TYR A 90 -3.37 7.49 1.09
CA TYR A 90 -4.81 7.32 1.24
C TYR A 90 -5.46 7.16 -0.13
N VAL A 91 -6.08 6.00 -0.35
CA VAL A 91 -6.80 5.70 -1.60
C VAL A 91 -8.32 5.78 -1.37
N PRO A 92 -9.04 6.58 -2.20
CA PRO A 92 -10.49 6.63 -2.16
C PRO A 92 -11.11 5.26 -2.51
N ILE A 93 -12.05 4.81 -1.68
CA ILE A 93 -12.92 3.68 -1.99
C ILE A 93 -14.34 4.19 -2.11
N PHE A 94 -14.96 3.87 -3.23
CA PHE A 94 -16.39 4.05 -3.38
C PHE A 94 -17.11 2.85 -2.78
N GLU A 95 -18.05 3.13 -1.89
CA GLU A 95 -18.94 2.12 -1.34
C GLU A 95 -20.35 2.39 -1.87
N ALA A 96 -20.98 1.35 -2.42
CA ALA A 96 -22.37 1.43 -2.84
C ALA A 96 -23.19 0.32 -2.16
N ARG A 97 -24.37 0.70 -1.68
CA ARG A 97 -25.35 -0.20 -1.10
C ARG A 97 -26.30 -0.69 -2.19
N LEU A 98 -26.33 -2.00 -2.41
CA LEU A 98 -27.21 -2.64 -3.36
C LEU A 98 -28.41 -3.22 -2.63
N ILE A 99 -29.61 -2.99 -3.14
CA ILE A 99 -30.86 -3.52 -2.57
C ILE A 99 -31.49 -4.46 -3.59
N GLY A 100 -31.47 -5.75 -3.29
CA GLY A 100 -32.05 -6.81 -4.10
C GLY A 100 -33.48 -7.18 -3.67
N PRO A 101 -34.09 -8.14 -4.40
CA PRO A 101 -35.40 -8.69 -4.06
C PRO A 101 -35.45 -9.20 -2.61
N LYS A 102 -36.61 -9.07 -1.96
CA LYS A 102 -36.80 -9.41 -0.53
C LYS A 102 -35.95 -8.57 0.44
N LYS A 103 -35.65 -7.32 0.09
CA LYS A 103 -34.83 -6.39 0.91
C LYS A 103 -33.43 -6.92 1.24
N LYS A 104 -32.88 -7.83 0.42
CA LYS A 104 -31.50 -8.29 0.60
C LYS A 104 -30.56 -7.11 0.34
N VAL A 105 -29.71 -6.79 1.31
CA VAL A 105 -28.74 -5.71 1.21
C VAL A 105 -27.38 -6.31 0.91
N GLY A 106 -26.75 -5.85 -0.17
CA GLY A 106 -25.34 -6.08 -0.49
C GLY A 106 -24.56 -4.79 -0.38
N ILE A 107 -23.25 -4.90 -0.16
CA ILE A 107 -22.32 -3.77 -0.23
C ILE A 107 -21.27 -4.12 -1.28
N ILE A 108 -21.06 -3.22 -2.23
CA ILE A 108 -19.96 -3.30 -3.18
C ILE A 108 -18.96 -2.18 -2.87
N ARG A 109 -17.68 -2.52 -2.91
CA ARG A 109 -16.57 -1.58 -2.71
C ARG A 109 -15.68 -1.58 -3.93
N ILE A 110 -15.33 -0.38 -4.40
CA ILE A 110 -14.52 -0.19 -5.60
C ILE A 110 -13.29 0.63 -5.24
N ASP A 111 -12.12 0.08 -5.54
CA ASP A 111 -10.84 0.79 -5.52
C ASP A 111 -10.77 1.77 -6.69
N ALA A 112 -10.81 3.07 -6.38
CA ALA A 112 -10.80 4.13 -7.39
C ALA A 112 -9.48 4.20 -8.18
N VAL A 113 -8.39 3.76 -7.56
CA VAL A 113 -7.03 3.83 -8.13
C VAL A 113 -6.76 2.58 -8.98
N ARG A 114 -7.09 1.39 -8.46
CA ARG A 114 -6.89 0.12 -9.19
C ARG A 114 -8.05 -0.27 -10.10
N LYS A 115 -9.19 0.43 -10.02
CA LYS A 115 -10.43 0.10 -10.75
C LYS A 115 -10.87 -1.35 -10.50
N LYS A 116 -10.77 -1.81 -9.25
CA LYS A 116 -11.04 -3.20 -8.86
C LYS A 116 -12.14 -3.26 -7.79
N VAL A 117 -13.02 -4.26 -7.89
CA VAL A 117 -13.97 -4.59 -6.83
C VAL A 117 -13.26 -5.36 -5.71
N LEU A 118 -13.52 -4.97 -4.46
CA LEU A 118 -12.86 -5.46 -3.25
C LEU A 118 -13.67 -6.55 -2.54
#